data_AF-A0A7J6V449-F1
#
_entry.id   AF-A0A7J6V449-F1
#
_cell.length_a   1.000
_cell.length_b   1.000
_cell.length_c   1.000
_cell.angle_alpha   90.00
_cell.angle_beta   90.00
_cell.angle_gamma   90.00
#
_symmetry.space_group_name_H-M   'P 1'
#
loop_
_entity.id
_entity.type
_entity.pdbx_description
1 polymer ?
#
loop_
_entity_poly.entity_id
_entity_poly.type
_entity_poly.pdbx_seq_one_letter_code
_entity_poly.pdbx_strand_id
1 'polypeptide(L)'
;MSSELFVLFLLLWFRVESARATNGNETLPGCQPKCGNVIIPYPFGIGAKCSIDSWANINCNTTFDPPKPFIGDYEVVQLSQTEVRIKNFVAVSCYNQSGNLTDQVFTSMSLVGTPYTFSSTKNIVTVLGCDTMVLTRGSNTLNYSSGCISICDTKENVIDGTCSGIGCCETSIPKGLQEFYALVGTIYYHTKVWSFDSCGYAFLGEQNMYSFKASDFTNSSHLTDIPLVLNFAVGNQTCKQAKQNSTAFACKDNSYCYDSVDHTGYLCSCNEGYEGNPYLKQGCQDVNECNNNPCKGICTNTQGGYSCSCPDDSYGDGTKEGTGCTKRNKKIPVIQLTLAGIVNEGKTEQVHAVAELAKRCLNFKGEERPSMKEVAAELEGLRGFEKHASVQKVNEESRTRESESVDLYAIPSGVYSVDSSSGQYSLEKKMMRSMNAPR
;
A
#
# COMPACT_ATOMS: atom_id res chain seq x y z
N MET A 1 3.79 -33.02 10.70
CA MET A 1 3.50 -31.58 10.90
C MET A 1 2.13 -31.28 10.30
N SER A 2 1.30 -30.51 10.99
CA SER A 2 -0.11 -30.30 10.65
C SER A 2 -0.32 -29.26 9.54
N SER A 3 -1.35 -29.49 8.72
CA SER A 3 -1.79 -28.62 7.62
C SER A 3 -2.21 -27.21 8.08
N GLU A 4 -2.61 -27.05 9.34
CA GLU A 4 -3.09 -25.79 9.91
C GLU A 4 -2.03 -24.67 9.90
N LEU A 5 -0.74 -25.01 10.04
CA LEU A 5 0.33 -24.01 9.99
C LEU A 5 0.45 -23.32 8.62
N PHE A 6 0.06 -24.00 7.54
CA PHE A 6 0.13 -23.45 6.18
C PHE A 6 -1.07 -22.52 5.88
N VAL A 7 -2.24 -22.83 6.45
CA VAL A 7 -3.43 -21.97 6.36
C VAL A 7 -3.20 -20.65 7.09
N LEU A 8 -2.56 -20.67 8.27
CA LEU A 8 -2.20 -19.47 9.01
C LEU A 8 -1.25 -18.53 8.25
N PHE A 9 -0.32 -19.08 7.45
CA PHE A 9 0.56 -18.27 6.61
C PHE A 9 -0.18 -17.61 5.43
N LEU A 10 -1.15 -18.30 4.82
CA LEU A 10 -1.96 -17.75 3.73
C LEU A 10 -2.93 -16.65 4.21
N LEU A 11 -3.46 -16.77 5.42
CA LEU A 11 -4.34 -15.76 6.03
C LEU A 11 -3.62 -14.45 6.38
N LEU A 12 -2.29 -14.45 6.52
CA LEU A 12 -1.48 -13.26 6.79
C LEU A 12 -1.15 -12.42 5.55
N TRP A 13 -1.49 -12.87 4.34
CA TRP A 13 -1.24 -12.14 3.08
C TRP A 13 -2.50 -11.56 2.43
N PHE A 14 -3.69 -11.82 2.97
CA PHE A 14 -4.98 -11.37 2.42
C PHE A 14 -5.73 -10.35 3.29
N ARG A 15 -5.04 -9.27 3.68
CA ARG A 15 -5.66 -7.98 4.04
C ARG A 15 -4.94 -6.80 3.39
N VAL A 16 -5.11 -6.67 2.08
CA VAL A 16 -5.18 -5.33 1.49
C VAL A 16 -6.55 -4.77 1.89
N GLU A 17 -6.62 -4.13 3.05
CA GLU A 17 -7.81 -3.38 3.45
C GLU A 17 -8.01 -2.28 2.39
N SER A 18 -9.17 -2.26 1.72
CA SER A 18 -9.40 -1.31 0.64
C SER A 18 -9.58 0.10 1.21
N ALA A 19 -8.48 0.84 1.29
CA ALA A 19 -8.51 2.28 1.33
C ALA A 19 -9.30 2.75 0.11
N ARG A 20 -10.54 3.19 0.34
CA ARG A 20 -11.47 3.61 -0.71
C ARG A 20 -11.07 5.00 -1.18
N ALA A 21 -9.94 5.09 -1.88
CA ALA A 21 -9.38 6.32 -2.40
C ALA A 21 -10.49 7.14 -3.08
N THR A 22 -10.71 8.36 -2.59
CA THR A 22 -11.74 9.23 -3.14
C THR A 22 -11.18 9.76 -4.44
N ASN A 23 -11.45 9.03 -5.52
CA ASN A 23 -10.71 9.10 -6.79
C ASN A 23 -10.40 10.54 -7.22
N GLY A 24 -9.23 10.72 -7.83
CA GLY A 24 -8.76 11.97 -8.46
C GLY A 24 -9.58 12.41 -9.69
N ASN A 25 -10.89 12.16 -9.66
CA ASN A 25 -11.90 12.43 -10.68
C ASN A 25 -12.36 13.91 -10.68
N GLU A 26 -11.70 14.79 -9.94
CA GLU A 26 -12.03 16.22 -9.88
C GLU A 26 -11.83 16.90 -11.24
N THR A 27 -12.90 17.53 -11.74
CA THR A 27 -12.85 18.46 -12.87
C THR A 27 -12.40 19.86 -12.41
N LEU A 28 -11.79 20.65 -13.30
CA LEU A 28 -11.49 22.06 -13.06
C LEU A 28 -12.77 22.83 -12.66
N PRO A 29 -12.80 23.58 -11.53
CA PRO A 29 -13.98 24.32 -11.10
C PRO A 29 -14.48 25.31 -12.15
N GLY A 30 -15.78 25.24 -12.47
CA GLY A 30 -16.43 26.05 -13.51
C GLY A 30 -16.50 25.37 -14.90
N CYS A 31 -15.88 24.21 -15.07
CA CYS A 31 -15.92 23.43 -16.31
C CYS A 31 -16.90 22.24 -16.25
N GLN A 32 -17.31 21.74 -17.42
CA GLN A 32 -18.27 20.64 -17.53
C GLN A 32 -17.63 19.30 -17.09
N PRO A 33 -18.19 18.60 -16.06
CA PRO A 33 -17.53 17.45 -15.44
C PRO A 33 -17.78 16.10 -16.11
N LYS A 34 -18.68 16.05 -17.10
CA LYS A 34 -19.05 14.81 -17.81
C LYS A 34 -19.35 15.06 -19.29
N CYS A 35 -19.07 14.06 -20.12
CA CYS A 35 -19.69 13.93 -21.44
C CYS A 35 -20.49 12.63 -21.47
N GLY A 36 -21.81 12.74 -21.60
CA GLY A 36 -22.72 11.61 -21.41
C GLY A 36 -22.46 10.93 -20.06
N ASN A 37 -22.07 9.66 -20.11
CA ASN A 37 -21.75 8.85 -18.92
C ASN A 37 -20.30 8.96 -18.44
N VAL A 38 -19.39 9.52 -19.25
CA VAL A 38 -17.94 9.58 -18.97
C VAL A 38 -17.62 10.78 -18.09
N ILE A 39 -16.84 10.58 -17.02
CA ILE A 39 -16.31 11.65 -16.15
C ILE A 39 -15.06 12.24 -16.79
N ILE A 40 -14.93 13.58 -16.74
CA ILE A 40 -13.77 14.31 -17.25
C ILE A 40 -12.95 14.88 -16.09
N PRO A 41 -11.89 14.19 -15.63
CA PRO A 41 -10.98 14.68 -14.61
C PRO A 41 -9.99 15.68 -15.19
N TYR A 42 -9.65 16.73 -14.45
CA TYR A 42 -8.46 17.52 -14.77
C TYR A 42 -7.20 16.65 -14.60
N PRO A 43 -6.20 16.65 -15.52
CA PRO A 43 -5.84 17.68 -16.49
C PRO A 43 -6.70 17.78 -17.75
N PHE A 44 -7.65 16.86 -17.98
CA PHE A 44 -8.58 16.91 -19.11
C PHE A 44 -9.76 17.86 -18.83
N GLY A 45 -10.40 18.34 -19.90
CA GLY A 45 -11.56 19.21 -19.76
C GLY A 45 -12.28 19.47 -21.08
N ILE A 46 -13.56 19.82 -21.01
CA ILE A 46 -14.38 20.19 -22.17
C ILE A 46 -14.39 21.71 -22.30
N GLY A 47 -13.90 22.24 -23.42
CA GLY A 47 -14.03 23.66 -23.77
C GLY A 47 -12.84 24.54 -23.39
N ALA A 48 -12.96 25.83 -23.72
CA ALA A 48 -11.85 26.77 -23.67
C ALA A 48 -11.32 26.99 -22.24
N LYS A 49 -10.01 26.73 -22.04
CA LYS A 49 -9.30 26.82 -20.75
C LYS A 49 -9.74 25.82 -19.67
N CYS A 50 -10.45 24.75 -20.05
CA CYS A 50 -10.87 23.71 -19.12
C CYS A 50 -9.89 22.55 -18.96
N SER A 51 -8.96 22.39 -19.91
CA SER A 51 -7.86 21.42 -19.91
C SER A 51 -6.51 22.08 -19.63
N ILE A 52 -5.50 21.30 -19.24
CA ILE A 52 -4.14 21.81 -18.93
C ILE A 52 -3.43 22.38 -20.17
N ASP A 53 -3.70 21.81 -21.34
CA ASP A 53 -3.24 22.24 -22.66
C ASP A 53 -4.28 21.89 -23.74
N SER A 54 -3.93 22.08 -25.02
CA SER A 54 -4.79 21.76 -26.16
C SER A 54 -4.98 20.26 -26.42
N TRP A 55 -4.05 19.41 -25.99
CA TRP A 55 -4.09 17.96 -26.23
C TRP A 55 -4.97 17.22 -25.22
N ALA A 56 -5.11 17.75 -24.01
CA ALA A 56 -6.04 17.26 -22.99
C ALA A 56 -7.48 17.82 -23.13
N ASN A 57 -7.78 18.56 -24.20
CA ASN A 57 -9.13 19.07 -24.48
C ASN A 57 -10.02 17.96 -25.05
N ILE A 58 -11.19 17.74 -24.44
CA ILE A 58 -12.14 16.71 -24.81
C ILE A 58 -13.26 17.31 -25.67
N ASN A 59 -13.38 16.83 -26.91
CA ASN A 59 -14.50 17.16 -27.77
C ASN A 59 -15.74 16.35 -27.35
N CYS A 60 -16.66 16.97 -26.62
CA CYS A 60 -17.93 16.34 -26.25
C CYS A 60 -18.96 16.49 -27.37
N ASN A 61 -19.06 15.49 -28.24
CA ASN A 61 -19.96 15.52 -29.39
C ASN A 61 -21.41 15.19 -28.97
N THR A 62 -22.29 16.19 -29.11
CA THR A 62 -23.71 16.15 -28.78
C THR A 62 -24.62 15.70 -29.93
N THR A 63 -24.08 15.29 -31.08
CA THR A 63 -24.89 14.63 -32.14
C THR A 63 -25.25 13.18 -31.80
N PHE A 64 -24.67 12.62 -30.74
CA PHE A 64 -25.00 11.31 -30.20
C PHE A 64 -25.89 11.46 -28.96
N ASP A 65 -26.77 10.48 -28.73
CA ASP A 65 -27.55 10.34 -27.49
C ASP A 65 -27.20 9.01 -26.81
N PRO A 66 -26.60 9.00 -25.60
CA PRO A 66 -26.05 10.16 -24.90
C PRO A 66 -24.81 10.75 -25.61
N PRO A 67 -24.44 12.02 -25.34
CA PRO A 67 -23.26 12.66 -25.91
C PRO A 67 -21.96 11.87 -25.66
N LYS A 68 -21.08 11.83 -26.67
CA LYS A 68 -19.84 11.04 -26.66
C LYS A 68 -18.58 11.93 -26.63
N PRO A 69 -17.61 11.67 -25.74
CA PRO A 69 -16.34 12.38 -25.74
C PRO A 69 -15.34 11.79 -26.75
N PHE A 70 -14.53 12.67 -27.35
CA PHE A 70 -13.47 12.31 -28.29
C PHE A 70 -12.17 13.08 -27.99
N ILE A 71 -11.03 12.45 -28.31
CA ILE A 71 -9.72 13.12 -28.42
C ILE A 71 -9.28 12.95 -29.88
N GLY A 72 -9.23 14.05 -30.64
CA GLY A 72 -9.20 13.97 -32.09
C GLY A 72 -10.42 13.21 -32.60
N ASP A 73 -10.19 12.17 -33.40
CA ASP A 73 -11.22 11.28 -33.95
C ASP A 73 -11.50 10.04 -33.06
N TYR A 74 -10.80 9.88 -31.94
CA TYR A 74 -10.84 8.68 -31.10
C TYR A 74 -11.91 8.78 -30.00
N GLU A 75 -12.90 7.88 -30.01
CA GLU A 75 -13.98 7.83 -29.01
C GLU A 75 -13.46 7.40 -27.63
N VAL A 76 -13.62 8.25 -26.62
CA VAL A 76 -13.16 8.03 -25.25
C VAL A 76 -14.22 7.28 -24.44
N VAL A 77 -13.81 6.16 -23.84
CA VAL A 77 -14.63 5.30 -22.97
C VAL A 77 -14.45 5.68 -21.49
N GLN A 78 -13.22 6.02 -21.08
CA GLN A 78 -12.90 6.40 -19.71
C GLN A 78 -11.67 7.31 -19.65
N LEU A 79 -11.59 8.16 -18.63
CA LEU A 79 -10.41 8.97 -18.30
C LEU A 79 -9.98 8.73 -16.84
N SER A 80 -8.68 8.78 -16.59
CA SER A 80 -8.08 9.07 -15.29
C SER A 80 -7.22 10.35 -15.41
N GLN A 81 -6.43 10.69 -14.39
CA GLN A 81 -5.46 11.79 -14.50
C GLN A 81 -4.26 11.48 -15.40
N THR A 82 -4.00 10.20 -15.68
CA THR A 82 -2.75 9.72 -16.32
C THR A 82 -2.99 8.77 -17.49
N GLU A 83 -4.23 8.32 -17.70
CA GLU A 83 -4.61 7.30 -18.68
C GLU A 83 -5.93 7.68 -19.37
N VAL A 84 -6.02 7.34 -20.65
CA VAL A 84 -7.25 7.42 -21.47
C VAL A 84 -7.59 6.01 -21.95
N ARG A 85 -8.82 5.56 -21.75
CA ARG A 85 -9.38 4.41 -22.46
C ARG A 85 -10.16 4.92 -23.66
N ILE A 86 -9.79 4.49 -24.86
CA ILE A 86 -10.57 4.72 -26.09
C ILE A 86 -11.14 3.41 -26.62
N LYS A 87 -12.14 3.47 -27.50
CA LYS A 87 -12.51 2.31 -28.33
C LYS A 87 -11.33 1.88 -29.19
N ASN A 88 -11.15 0.57 -29.35
CA ASN A 88 -10.14 0.04 -30.26
C ASN A 88 -10.59 0.13 -31.73
N PHE A 89 -9.68 -0.28 -32.61
CA PHE A 89 -9.98 -0.60 -34.00
C PHE A 89 -9.57 -2.05 -34.25
N VAL A 90 -10.43 -2.79 -34.96
CA VAL A 90 -10.23 -4.20 -35.29
C VAL A 90 -9.79 -4.29 -36.74
N ALA A 91 -8.58 -4.80 -36.98
CA ALA A 91 -8.15 -5.22 -38.30
C ALA A 91 -8.80 -6.56 -38.65
N VAL A 92 -9.18 -6.72 -39.93
CA VAL A 92 -9.92 -7.86 -40.45
C VAL A 92 -9.31 -8.29 -41.79
N SER A 93 -9.29 -9.59 -42.08
CA SER A 93 -9.13 -10.09 -43.45
C SER A 93 -10.01 -11.31 -43.65
N CYS A 94 -11.00 -11.17 -44.52
CA CYS A 94 -11.96 -12.22 -44.87
C CYS A 94 -11.61 -12.86 -46.22
N TYR A 95 -11.92 -14.14 -46.34
CA TYR A 95 -11.58 -14.95 -47.52
C TYR A 95 -12.81 -15.66 -48.08
N ASN A 96 -12.71 -16.18 -49.30
CA ASN A 96 -13.64 -17.17 -49.85
C ASN A 96 -13.04 -18.59 -49.84
N GLN A 97 -13.85 -19.58 -50.22
CA GLN A 97 -13.46 -21.00 -50.28
C GLN A 97 -12.18 -21.29 -51.10
N SER A 98 -11.86 -20.44 -52.08
CA SER A 98 -10.65 -20.56 -52.90
C SER A 98 -9.42 -19.88 -52.29
N GLY A 99 -9.53 -19.32 -51.08
CA GLY A 99 -8.47 -18.57 -50.40
C GLY A 99 -8.24 -17.15 -50.93
N ASN A 100 -9.12 -16.66 -51.82
CA ASN A 100 -9.04 -15.29 -52.30
C ASN A 100 -9.65 -14.34 -51.26
N LEU A 101 -8.96 -13.23 -50.99
CA LEU A 101 -9.40 -12.14 -50.12
C LEU A 101 -10.71 -11.54 -50.65
N THR A 102 -11.72 -11.41 -49.79
CA THR A 102 -13.04 -10.83 -50.11
C THR A 102 -13.28 -9.49 -49.43
N ASP A 103 -12.72 -9.28 -48.24
CA ASP A 103 -12.74 -8.00 -47.51
C ASP A 103 -11.45 -7.87 -46.68
N GLN A 104 -10.98 -6.63 -46.49
CA GLN A 104 -9.79 -6.34 -45.69
C GLN A 104 -9.83 -4.94 -45.10
N VAL A 105 -9.69 -4.88 -43.78
CA VAL A 105 -9.53 -3.65 -43.01
C VAL A 105 -8.20 -3.75 -42.24
N PHE A 106 -7.29 -2.83 -42.50
CA PHE A 106 -6.09 -2.68 -41.66
C PHE A 106 -6.36 -1.65 -40.56
N THR A 107 -5.80 -1.86 -39.37
CA THR A 107 -5.79 -0.84 -38.32
C THR A 107 -4.54 0.02 -38.47
N SER A 108 -4.70 1.34 -38.43
CA SER A 108 -3.60 2.31 -38.39
C SER A 108 -3.99 3.44 -37.46
N MET A 109 -3.17 3.72 -36.46
CA MET A 109 -3.41 4.76 -35.47
C MET A 109 -2.10 5.46 -35.12
N SER A 110 -2.07 6.78 -35.23
CA SER A 110 -0.88 7.59 -34.95
C SER A 110 -1.19 8.68 -33.92
N LEU A 111 -0.27 8.80 -32.97
CA LEU A 111 -0.24 9.74 -31.84
C LEU A 111 1.06 10.57 -31.87
N VAL A 112 1.84 10.47 -32.96
CA VAL A 112 3.13 11.13 -33.13
C VAL A 112 2.99 12.65 -33.00
N GLY A 113 3.79 13.26 -32.13
CA GLY A 113 3.73 14.69 -31.82
C GLY A 113 2.68 15.09 -30.77
N THR A 114 1.90 14.14 -30.26
CA THR A 114 1.01 14.31 -29.10
C THR A 114 1.71 13.85 -27.80
N PRO A 115 1.20 14.19 -26.61
CA PRO A 115 1.68 13.64 -25.33
C PRO A 115 1.27 12.18 -25.04
N TYR A 116 0.57 11.50 -25.96
CA TYR A 116 0.02 10.17 -25.72
C TYR A 116 0.96 9.05 -26.19
N THR A 117 0.94 7.91 -25.50
CA THR A 117 1.56 6.63 -25.95
C THR A 117 0.62 5.47 -25.72
N PHE A 118 0.73 4.40 -26.50
CA PHE A 118 0.07 3.13 -26.20
C PHE A 118 0.67 2.52 -24.93
N SER A 119 -0.16 2.18 -23.95
CA SER A 119 0.29 1.65 -22.67
C SER A 119 0.89 0.24 -22.81
N SER A 120 2.22 0.15 -22.73
CA SER A 120 2.98 -1.09 -22.95
C SER A 120 2.78 -2.17 -21.89
N THR A 121 2.24 -1.79 -20.73
CA THR A 121 1.98 -2.66 -19.58
C THR A 121 0.51 -3.03 -19.42
N LYS A 122 -0.39 -2.44 -20.21
CA LYS A 122 -1.85 -2.66 -20.16
C LYS A 122 -2.45 -3.15 -21.46
N ASN A 123 -1.89 -2.80 -22.61
CA ASN A 123 -2.38 -3.31 -23.90
C ASN A 123 -1.68 -4.59 -24.33
N ILE A 124 -2.43 -5.47 -24.98
CA ILE A 124 -1.92 -6.63 -25.70
C ILE A 124 -2.52 -6.67 -27.10
N VAL A 125 -1.74 -7.12 -28.08
CA VAL A 125 -2.25 -7.41 -29.43
C VAL A 125 -2.84 -8.80 -29.40
N THR A 126 -4.14 -8.91 -29.68
CA THR A 126 -4.86 -10.19 -29.74
C THR A 126 -5.22 -10.50 -31.20
N VAL A 127 -4.99 -11.74 -31.63
CA VAL A 127 -5.36 -12.28 -32.94
C VAL A 127 -6.32 -13.43 -32.76
N LEU A 128 -7.41 -13.44 -33.55
CA LEU A 128 -8.42 -14.48 -33.56
C LEU A 128 -8.54 -15.08 -34.95
N GLY A 129 -8.69 -16.40 -35.00
CA GLY A 129 -8.86 -17.19 -36.22
C GLY A 129 -7.93 -18.41 -36.27
N CYS A 130 -8.18 -19.29 -37.22
CA CYS A 130 -7.29 -20.36 -37.64
C CYS A 130 -6.59 -19.95 -38.94
N ASP A 131 -5.38 -20.47 -39.20
CA ASP A 131 -4.54 -20.07 -40.34
C ASP A 131 -4.49 -18.55 -40.55
N THR A 132 -4.30 -17.86 -39.42
CA THR A 132 -4.42 -16.40 -39.30
C THR A 132 -3.20 -15.87 -38.56
N MET A 133 -2.64 -14.78 -39.06
CA MET A 133 -1.53 -14.06 -38.43
C MET A 133 -1.76 -12.55 -38.45
N VAL A 134 -1.14 -11.84 -37.54
CA VAL A 134 -0.97 -10.38 -37.64
C VAL A 134 0.47 -10.03 -37.91
N LEU A 135 0.68 -9.02 -38.76
CA LEU A 135 1.91 -8.24 -38.82
C LEU A 135 1.62 -6.87 -38.19
N THR A 136 2.16 -6.63 -37.00
CA THR A 136 2.12 -5.31 -36.37
C THR A 136 3.41 -4.54 -36.59
N ARG A 137 3.29 -3.21 -36.72
CA ARG A 137 4.43 -2.30 -36.91
C ARG A 137 4.23 -1.01 -36.13
N GLY A 138 5.35 -0.35 -35.84
CA GLY A 138 5.37 0.99 -35.24
C GLY A 138 6.25 1.96 -36.02
N SER A 139 6.39 3.17 -35.48
CA SER A 139 7.11 4.25 -36.17
C SER A 139 8.57 3.93 -36.46
N ASN A 140 9.09 4.53 -37.54
CA ASN A 140 10.46 4.36 -38.05
C ASN A 140 11.55 4.75 -37.02
N THR A 141 11.21 5.51 -35.98
CA THR A 141 12.12 5.85 -34.87
C THR A 141 12.35 4.69 -33.89
N LEU A 142 11.37 3.80 -33.72
CA LEU A 142 11.45 2.61 -32.86
C LEU A 142 11.82 1.35 -33.65
N ASN A 143 11.61 1.33 -34.96
CA ASN A 143 11.75 0.14 -35.83
C ASN A 143 11.01 -1.09 -35.30
N TYR A 144 9.88 -0.88 -34.62
CA TYR A 144 9.05 -1.96 -34.11
C TYR A 144 8.39 -2.73 -35.27
N SER A 145 8.57 -4.04 -35.28
CA SER A 145 7.74 -4.98 -36.01
C SER A 145 7.57 -6.23 -35.15
N SER A 146 6.35 -6.71 -35.05
CA SER A 146 6.00 -7.94 -34.33
C SER A 146 4.88 -8.67 -35.07
N GLY A 147 4.49 -9.82 -34.54
CA GLY A 147 3.36 -10.59 -35.00
C GLY A 147 3.07 -11.72 -34.04
N CYS A 148 1.89 -12.29 -34.18
CA CYS A 148 1.52 -13.58 -33.62
C CYS A 148 0.70 -14.35 -34.67
N ILE A 149 0.68 -15.67 -34.51
CA ILE A 149 0.18 -16.63 -35.50
C ILE A 149 -0.70 -17.63 -34.77
N SER A 150 -1.86 -17.94 -35.34
CA SER A 150 -2.78 -18.95 -34.85
C SER A 150 -3.09 -19.98 -35.94
N ILE A 151 -2.98 -21.28 -35.60
CA ILE A 151 -3.14 -22.40 -36.53
C ILE A 151 -4.02 -23.47 -35.88
N CYS A 152 -5.05 -23.89 -36.60
CA CYS A 152 -5.91 -25.01 -36.26
C CYS A 152 -6.42 -25.63 -37.57
N ASP A 153 -6.60 -26.96 -37.61
CA ASP A 153 -7.16 -27.66 -38.78
C ASP A 153 -8.69 -27.84 -38.66
N THR A 154 -9.24 -28.00 -37.44
CA THR A 154 -10.69 -28.15 -37.21
C THR A 154 -11.22 -27.29 -36.06
N LYS A 155 -12.53 -27.02 -36.07
CA LYS A 155 -13.22 -26.23 -35.03
C LYS A 155 -13.13 -26.88 -33.64
N GLU A 156 -13.12 -28.21 -33.60
CA GLU A 156 -13.06 -29.03 -32.38
C GLU A 156 -11.69 -28.97 -31.69
N ASN A 157 -10.67 -28.40 -32.34
CA ASN A 157 -9.37 -28.12 -31.71
C ASN A 157 -9.36 -26.80 -30.94
N VAL A 158 -10.35 -25.93 -31.15
CA VAL A 158 -10.42 -24.58 -30.59
C VAL A 158 -11.08 -24.62 -29.22
N ILE A 159 -10.41 -24.07 -28.20
CA ILE A 159 -10.85 -24.15 -26.80
C ILE A 159 -11.07 -22.72 -26.25
N ASP A 160 -12.32 -22.40 -25.92
CA ASP A 160 -12.73 -21.15 -25.29
C ASP A 160 -11.87 -20.82 -24.06
N GLY A 161 -11.54 -19.53 -23.89
CA GLY A 161 -10.71 -19.01 -22.81
C GLY A 161 -9.21 -19.27 -22.94
N THR A 162 -8.75 -20.00 -23.96
CA THR A 162 -7.31 -20.26 -24.19
C THR A 162 -6.77 -19.45 -25.36
N CYS A 163 -5.69 -18.68 -25.14
CA CYS A 163 -4.99 -17.96 -26.19
C CYS A 163 -3.53 -18.44 -26.22
N SER A 164 -3.23 -19.40 -27.10
CA SER A 164 -1.95 -20.14 -27.09
C SER A 164 -1.50 -20.60 -28.49
N GLY A 165 -1.97 -19.93 -29.54
CA GLY A 165 -1.67 -20.26 -30.94
C GLY A 165 -2.70 -21.17 -31.62
N ILE A 166 -3.80 -21.53 -30.94
CA ILE A 166 -4.90 -22.33 -31.48
C ILE A 166 -6.19 -21.54 -31.32
N GLY A 167 -6.76 -21.06 -32.43
CA GLY A 167 -7.91 -20.16 -32.49
C GLY A 167 -7.66 -18.72 -32.01
N CYS A 168 -6.73 -18.53 -31.07
CA CYS A 168 -6.29 -17.25 -30.55
C CYS A 168 -4.76 -17.21 -30.33
N CYS A 169 -4.12 -16.07 -30.63
CA CYS A 169 -2.73 -15.81 -30.25
C CYS A 169 -2.49 -14.35 -29.84
N GLU A 170 -1.54 -14.09 -28.95
CA GLU A 170 -1.27 -12.78 -28.36
C GLU A 170 0.20 -12.34 -28.53
N THR A 171 0.46 -11.04 -28.60
CA THR A 171 1.82 -10.47 -28.59
C THR A 171 1.87 -9.07 -27.97
N SER A 172 3.02 -8.70 -27.41
CA SER A 172 3.20 -7.43 -26.69
C SER A 172 3.69 -6.28 -27.59
N ILE A 173 3.44 -5.05 -27.13
CA ILE A 173 3.97 -3.82 -27.73
C ILE A 173 5.15 -3.27 -26.91
N PRO A 174 6.12 -2.57 -27.53
CA PRO A 174 7.25 -1.99 -26.84
C PRO A 174 6.85 -0.71 -26.08
N LYS A 175 7.71 -0.29 -25.17
CA LYS A 175 7.59 1.02 -24.51
C LYS A 175 7.69 2.17 -25.52
N GLY A 176 6.94 3.23 -25.27
CA GLY A 176 7.00 4.48 -26.04
C GLY A 176 6.39 4.43 -27.43
N LEU A 177 5.60 3.39 -27.75
CA LEU A 177 4.91 3.31 -29.02
C LEU A 177 3.91 4.48 -29.16
N GLN A 178 4.13 5.36 -30.14
CA GLN A 178 3.20 6.44 -30.55
C GLN A 178 2.48 6.14 -31.87
N GLU A 179 2.79 5.04 -32.54
CA GLU A 179 2.23 4.71 -33.85
C GLU A 179 2.04 3.20 -33.90
N PHE A 180 0.83 2.75 -34.24
CA PHE A 180 0.46 1.34 -34.28
C PHE A 180 -0.24 1.04 -35.60
N TYR A 181 0.33 0.10 -36.34
CA TYR A 181 -0.24 -0.48 -37.55
C TYR A 181 -0.44 -1.97 -37.34
N ALA A 182 -1.57 -2.53 -37.78
CA ALA A 182 -1.86 -3.96 -37.77
C ALA A 182 -2.52 -4.41 -39.07
N LEU A 183 -1.90 -5.39 -39.72
CA LEU A 183 -2.40 -6.07 -40.92
C LEU A 183 -2.62 -7.56 -40.61
N VAL A 184 -3.84 -8.04 -40.83
CA VAL A 184 -4.15 -9.48 -40.77
C VAL A 184 -3.74 -10.15 -42.09
N GLY A 185 -3.27 -11.40 -41.99
CA GLY A 185 -2.96 -12.25 -43.12
C GLY A 185 -3.12 -13.73 -42.79
N THR A 186 -2.76 -14.60 -43.74
CA THR A 186 -2.89 -16.06 -43.67
C THR A 186 -1.61 -16.72 -44.19
N ILE A 187 -1.33 -17.96 -43.75
CA ILE A 187 -0.10 -18.69 -44.10
C ILE A 187 -0.38 -19.79 -45.14
N TYR A 188 -1.53 -20.47 -45.04
CA TYR A 188 -1.95 -21.56 -45.92
C TYR A 188 -3.19 -21.19 -46.77
N TYR A 189 -3.35 -19.89 -47.02
CA TYR A 189 -4.42 -19.28 -47.83
C TYR A 189 -5.83 -19.47 -47.26
N HIS A 190 -5.99 -19.82 -45.98
CA HIS A 190 -7.25 -19.93 -45.23
C HIS A 190 -8.24 -21.00 -45.77
N THR A 191 -7.94 -21.65 -46.90
CA THR A 191 -8.78 -22.59 -47.65
C THR A 191 -9.32 -23.77 -46.84
N LYS A 192 -8.53 -24.29 -45.89
CA LYS A 192 -8.94 -25.40 -45.02
C LYS A 192 -9.99 -25.00 -43.97
N VAL A 193 -9.88 -23.78 -43.44
CA VAL A 193 -10.61 -23.34 -42.24
C VAL A 193 -11.84 -22.50 -42.58
N TRP A 194 -11.85 -21.91 -43.78
CA TRP A 194 -12.92 -21.08 -44.36
C TRP A 194 -14.36 -21.53 -44.06
N SER A 195 -14.59 -22.85 -43.99
CA SER A 195 -15.92 -23.44 -43.75
C SER A 195 -16.51 -23.19 -42.34
N PHE A 196 -15.69 -22.81 -41.36
CA PHE A 196 -16.12 -22.53 -39.98
C PHE A 196 -15.51 -21.24 -39.39
N ASP A 197 -14.41 -20.76 -39.97
CA ASP A 197 -13.77 -19.48 -39.73
C ASP A 197 -13.46 -18.86 -41.10
N SER A 198 -14.15 -17.78 -41.46
CA SER A 198 -14.01 -17.14 -42.78
C SER A 198 -13.19 -15.84 -42.76
N CYS A 199 -12.81 -15.38 -41.58
CA CYS A 199 -12.22 -14.05 -41.36
C CYS A 199 -11.24 -14.07 -40.19
N GLY A 200 -9.97 -13.79 -40.46
CA GLY A 200 -9.01 -13.48 -39.41
C GLY A 200 -9.26 -12.09 -38.82
N TYR A 201 -9.10 -11.94 -37.51
CA TYR A 201 -9.23 -10.68 -36.78
C TYR A 201 -7.97 -10.35 -35.97
N ALA A 202 -7.64 -9.08 -35.83
CA ALA A 202 -6.62 -8.61 -34.89
C ALA A 202 -6.97 -7.25 -34.28
N PHE A 203 -6.71 -7.05 -33.00
CA PHE A 203 -6.90 -5.76 -32.33
C PHE A 203 -5.84 -5.50 -31.26
N LEU A 204 -5.66 -4.24 -30.89
CA LEU A 204 -4.94 -3.83 -29.68
C LEU A 204 -5.98 -3.51 -28.61
N GLY A 205 -5.90 -4.13 -27.44
CA GLY A 205 -6.89 -3.96 -26.37
C GLY A 205 -6.30 -4.17 -24.98
N GLU A 206 -7.02 -3.71 -23.96
CA GLU A 206 -6.62 -3.86 -22.56
C GLU A 206 -6.66 -5.33 -22.10
N GLN A 207 -5.55 -5.81 -21.56
CA GLN A 207 -5.41 -7.17 -21.04
C GLN A 207 -6.47 -7.48 -19.98
N ASN A 208 -6.96 -8.72 -19.98
CA ASN A 208 -8.06 -9.21 -19.11
C ASN A 208 -9.44 -8.55 -19.33
N MET A 209 -9.60 -7.58 -20.25
CA MET A 209 -10.93 -7.07 -20.67
C MET A 209 -11.61 -7.95 -21.72
N TYR A 210 -10.92 -8.96 -22.24
CA TYR A 210 -11.40 -9.93 -23.22
C TYR A 210 -11.21 -11.37 -22.73
N SER A 211 -11.96 -12.30 -23.30
CA SER A 211 -11.80 -13.74 -23.09
C SER A 211 -12.28 -14.48 -24.33
N PHE A 212 -11.36 -15.17 -25.00
CA PHE A 212 -11.57 -15.79 -26.31
C PHE A 212 -12.71 -16.81 -26.35
N LYS A 213 -13.48 -16.83 -27.45
CA LYS A 213 -14.46 -17.89 -27.74
C LYS A 213 -14.45 -18.28 -29.22
N ALA A 214 -14.69 -19.56 -29.50
CA ALA A 214 -14.89 -20.10 -30.85
C ALA A 214 -16.15 -19.59 -31.56
N SER A 215 -17.00 -18.79 -30.89
CA SER A 215 -18.07 -18.01 -31.51
C SER A 215 -17.57 -16.82 -32.33
N ASP A 216 -16.41 -16.27 -31.97
CA ASP A 216 -16.03 -14.92 -32.34
C ASP A 216 -15.59 -14.83 -33.82
N PHE A 217 -15.17 -15.97 -34.40
CA PHE A 217 -14.99 -16.18 -35.84
C PHE A 217 -16.26 -15.91 -36.67
N THR A 218 -17.44 -15.92 -36.04
CA THR A 218 -18.75 -15.69 -36.67
C THR A 218 -19.48 -14.46 -36.13
N ASN A 219 -19.08 -13.90 -34.98
CA ASN A 219 -19.65 -12.68 -34.41
C ASN A 219 -18.62 -11.85 -33.64
N SER A 220 -17.79 -11.14 -34.40
CA SER A 220 -16.71 -10.25 -33.94
C SER A 220 -17.17 -8.82 -33.59
N SER A 221 -18.48 -8.51 -33.67
CA SER A 221 -19.01 -7.15 -33.45
C SER A 221 -18.57 -6.50 -32.12
N HIS A 222 -18.62 -7.29 -31.05
CA HIS A 222 -18.27 -6.89 -29.68
C HIS A 222 -16.78 -6.60 -29.46
N LEU A 223 -15.89 -6.99 -30.38
CA LEU A 223 -14.45 -6.74 -30.24
C LEU A 223 -14.13 -5.24 -30.24
N THR A 224 -14.99 -4.42 -30.87
CA THR A 224 -14.89 -2.95 -30.88
C THR A 224 -15.26 -2.28 -29.55
N ASP A 225 -15.84 -3.02 -28.60
CA ASP A 225 -16.15 -2.54 -27.24
C ASP A 225 -15.02 -2.79 -26.23
N ILE A 226 -14.01 -3.58 -26.62
CA ILE A 226 -12.79 -3.78 -25.82
C ILE A 226 -11.97 -2.48 -25.89
N PRO A 227 -11.74 -1.77 -24.78
CA PRO A 227 -10.98 -0.52 -24.82
C PRO A 227 -9.49 -0.81 -25.06
N LEU A 228 -8.76 0.18 -25.58
CA LEU A 228 -7.31 0.24 -25.47
C LEU A 228 -6.88 1.43 -24.61
N VAL A 229 -5.77 1.28 -23.90
CA VAL A 229 -5.26 2.26 -22.92
C VAL A 229 -4.14 3.09 -23.54
N LEU A 230 -4.31 4.42 -23.53
CA LEU A 230 -3.24 5.37 -23.78
C LEU A 230 -2.72 5.91 -22.46
N ASN A 231 -1.40 5.98 -22.28
CA ASN A 231 -0.80 6.82 -21.25
C ASN A 231 -0.86 8.28 -21.71
N PHE A 232 -1.04 9.21 -20.77
CA PHE A 232 -0.83 10.65 -20.94
C PHE A 232 0.41 11.09 -20.14
N ALA A 233 1.08 12.17 -20.56
CA ALA A 233 2.15 12.82 -19.80
C ALA A 233 2.15 14.33 -20.07
N VAL A 234 2.52 15.15 -19.08
CA VAL A 234 2.53 16.61 -19.26
C VAL A 234 3.84 17.07 -19.90
N GLY A 235 3.71 17.73 -21.06
CA GLY A 235 4.82 18.32 -21.79
C GLY A 235 5.83 17.32 -22.34
N ASN A 236 6.96 17.84 -22.82
CA ASN A 236 8.03 17.07 -23.50
C ASN A 236 9.37 17.16 -22.75
N GLN A 237 9.32 17.13 -21.41
CA GLN A 237 10.47 17.37 -20.54
C GLN A 237 10.40 16.51 -19.28
N THR A 238 11.55 16.20 -18.68
CA THR A 238 11.61 15.47 -17.41
C THR A 238 11.05 16.30 -16.26
N CYS A 239 10.55 15.64 -15.22
CA CYS A 239 10.20 16.21 -13.91
C CYS A 239 11.33 17.09 -13.36
N LYS A 240 12.59 16.68 -13.53
CA LYS A 240 13.77 17.45 -13.11
C LYS A 240 13.92 18.78 -13.87
N GLN A 241 13.66 18.80 -15.17
CA GLN A 241 13.65 20.02 -15.98
C GLN A 241 12.42 20.88 -15.67
N ALA A 242 11.24 20.26 -15.53
CA ALA A 242 9.99 20.94 -15.26
C ALA A 242 10.03 21.77 -13.96
N LYS A 243 10.64 21.24 -12.90
CA LYS A 243 10.88 21.96 -11.63
C LYS A 243 11.75 23.22 -11.76
N GLN A 244 12.50 23.40 -12.85
CA GLN A 244 13.31 24.60 -13.08
C GLN A 244 12.49 25.79 -13.60
N ASN A 245 11.29 25.55 -14.14
CA ASN A 245 10.38 26.58 -14.65
C ASN A 245 9.07 26.61 -13.84
N SER A 246 9.11 27.26 -12.68
CA SER A 246 8.02 27.25 -11.69
C SER A 246 6.69 27.80 -12.19
N THR A 247 6.68 28.69 -13.19
CA THR A 247 5.43 29.23 -13.77
C THR A 247 4.77 28.27 -14.76
N ALA A 248 5.53 27.36 -15.36
CA ALA A 248 5.03 26.32 -16.27
C ALA A 248 4.91 24.93 -15.60
N PHE A 249 5.21 24.82 -14.30
CA PHE A 249 5.18 23.55 -13.58
C PHE A 249 3.74 23.12 -13.28
N ALA A 250 3.38 21.90 -13.68
CA ALA A 250 2.01 21.40 -13.64
C ALA A 250 1.55 21.06 -12.21
N CYS A 251 2.39 20.35 -11.45
CA CYS A 251 2.04 19.84 -10.13
C CYS A 251 1.94 20.97 -9.11
N LYS A 252 0.96 20.88 -8.22
CA LYS A 252 0.62 21.90 -7.20
C LYS A 252 0.97 21.40 -5.79
N ASP A 253 0.49 22.09 -4.78
CA ASP A 253 0.90 21.85 -3.40
C ASP A 253 0.57 20.42 -2.92
N ASN A 254 1.38 19.92 -1.97
CA ASN A 254 1.32 18.55 -1.43
C ASN A 254 1.41 17.42 -2.48
N SER A 255 2.07 17.67 -3.61
CA SER A 255 2.31 16.68 -4.65
C SER A 255 3.78 16.61 -5.08
N TYR A 256 4.17 15.47 -5.68
CA TYR A 256 5.46 15.27 -6.32
C TYR A 256 5.29 14.99 -7.82
N CYS A 257 6.37 15.22 -8.60
CA CYS A 257 6.43 14.71 -9.98
C CYS A 257 7.35 13.51 -10.11
N TYR A 258 7.08 12.73 -11.16
CA TYR A 258 7.89 11.63 -11.65
C TYR A 258 7.89 11.65 -13.18
N ASP A 259 8.92 11.07 -13.80
CA ASP A 259 9.03 10.99 -15.26
C ASP A 259 8.07 9.93 -15.83
N SER A 260 7.57 10.13 -17.05
CA SER A 260 6.74 9.13 -17.72
C SER A 260 7.53 7.85 -18.03
N VAL A 261 6.89 6.69 -17.85
CA VAL A 261 7.52 5.36 -17.97
C VAL A 261 7.75 4.95 -19.43
N ASP A 262 6.96 5.49 -20.35
CA ASP A 262 6.97 5.13 -21.77
C ASP A 262 7.48 6.26 -22.68
N HIS A 263 7.49 7.54 -22.25
CA HIS A 263 7.86 8.66 -23.13
C HIS A 263 8.55 9.82 -22.40
N THR A 264 9.01 10.82 -23.15
CA THR A 264 9.31 12.15 -22.60
C THR A 264 8.04 12.84 -22.11
N GLY A 265 8.16 13.59 -21.01
CA GLY A 265 7.05 14.18 -20.26
C GLY A 265 7.06 13.72 -18.81
N TYR A 266 6.25 14.35 -17.96
CA TYR A 266 6.17 14.05 -16.53
C TYR A 266 4.73 13.98 -16.04
N LEU A 267 4.54 13.31 -14.91
CA LEU A 267 3.26 13.16 -14.22
C LEU A 267 3.38 13.66 -12.79
N CYS A 268 2.23 13.96 -12.19
CA CYS A 268 2.08 14.42 -10.82
C CYS A 268 1.30 13.38 -9.99
N SER A 269 1.67 13.21 -8.73
CA SER A 269 0.93 12.39 -7.75
C SER A 269 0.93 13.08 -6.39
N CYS A 270 -0.13 12.88 -5.60
CA CYS A 270 -0.18 13.35 -4.22
C CYS A 270 0.90 12.69 -3.38
N ASN A 271 1.38 13.42 -2.36
CA ASN A 271 2.25 12.87 -1.33
C ASN A 271 1.50 11.84 -0.47
N GLU A 272 2.23 10.98 0.24
CA GLU A 272 1.66 10.09 1.25
C GLU A 272 0.93 10.90 2.34
N GLY A 273 -0.27 10.46 2.74
CA GLY A 273 -1.18 11.21 3.61
C GLY A 273 -2.06 12.27 2.91
N TYR A 274 -2.05 12.35 1.57
CA TYR A 274 -2.86 13.33 0.82
C TYR A 274 -3.66 12.69 -0.33
N GLU A 275 -4.85 13.24 -0.62
CA GLU A 275 -5.72 12.81 -1.73
C GLU A 275 -6.18 13.98 -2.62
N GLY A 276 -6.95 13.67 -3.67
CA GLY A 276 -7.50 14.64 -4.62
C GLY A 276 -6.68 14.77 -5.91
N ASN A 277 -6.59 15.99 -6.45
CA ASN A 277 -6.03 16.27 -7.76
C ASN A 277 -4.75 17.13 -7.72
N PRO A 278 -3.55 16.55 -7.99
CA PRO A 278 -2.27 17.25 -7.90
C PRO A 278 -2.05 18.30 -8.99
N TYR A 279 -2.92 18.38 -10.01
CA TYR A 279 -2.85 19.37 -11.08
C TYR A 279 -3.74 20.61 -10.80
N LEU A 280 -4.77 20.48 -9.95
CA LEU A 280 -5.68 21.57 -9.60
C LEU A 280 -5.05 22.55 -8.61
N LYS A 281 -5.48 23.83 -8.66
CA LYS A 281 -4.85 24.94 -7.95
C LYS A 281 -4.74 24.73 -6.43
N GLN A 282 -5.70 24.03 -5.82
CA GLN A 282 -5.70 23.70 -4.40
C GLN A 282 -4.61 22.69 -3.99
N GLY A 283 -4.01 21.97 -4.93
CA GLY A 283 -3.12 20.85 -4.65
C GLY A 283 -3.84 19.66 -4.05
N CYS A 284 -3.07 18.70 -3.55
CA CYS A 284 -3.63 17.57 -2.82
C CYS A 284 -4.01 17.98 -1.39
N GLN A 285 -5.15 17.49 -0.91
CA GLN A 285 -5.70 17.81 0.40
C GLN A 285 -5.30 16.75 1.43
N ASP A 286 -5.15 17.19 2.67
CA ASP A 286 -4.80 16.35 3.82
C ASP A 286 -5.87 15.27 4.06
N VAL A 287 -5.48 14.00 4.06
CA VAL A 287 -6.40 12.90 4.35
C VAL A 287 -6.63 12.85 5.85
N ASN A 288 -7.86 13.14 6.29
CA ASN A 288 -8.19 13.00 7.70
C ASN A 288 -8.49 11.53 8.03
N GLU A 289 -7.46 10.73 8.38
CA GLU A 289 -7.66 9.31 8.67
C GLU A 289 -8.48 9.09 9.94
N CYS A 290 -8.55 10.06 10.86
CA CYS A 290 -9.38 9.94 12.06
C CYS A 290 -10.86 9.66 11.76
N ASN A 291 -11.36 10.02 10.56
CA ASN A 291 -12.70 9.64 10.07
C ASN A 291 -12.89 8.11 9.98
N ASN A 292 -11.84 7.35 9.64
CA ASN A 292 -11.85 5.88 9.64
C ASN A 292 -11.67 5.28 11.05
N ASN A 293 -11.55 6.13 12.07
CA ASN A 293 -11.39 5.77 13.48
C ASN A 293 -10.21 4.79 13.71
N PRO A 294 -8.96 5.08 13.30
CA PRO A 294 -7.82 4.15 13.41
C PRO A 294 -7.36 3.90 14.86
N CYS A 295 -7.76 4.75 15.80
CA CYS A 295 -7.38 4.65 17.21
C CYS A 295 -8.37 3.82 18.05
N LYS A 296 -7.87 3.28 19.17
CA LYS A 296 -8.63 2.83 20.35
C LYS A 296 -8.81 3.96 21.37
N GLY A 297 -7.89 4.93 21.37
CA GLY A 297 -7.91 6.12 22.21
C GLY A 297 -8.40 7.37 21.47
N ILE A 298 -7.85 8.53 21.83
CA ILE A 298 -8.07 9.80 21.16
C ILE A 298 -7.29 9.80 19.84
N CYS A 299 -7.95 10.18 18.74
CA CYS A 299 -7.32 10.42 17.44
C CYS A 299 -7.15 11.92 17.21
N THR A 300 -5.94 12.34 16.88
CA THR A 300 -5.61 13.73 16.52
C THR A 300 -5.03 13.72 15.12
N ASN A 301 -5.75 14.35 14.18
CA ASN A 301 -5.28 14.52 12.81
C ASN A 301 -4.08 15.46 12.75
N THR A 302 -3.13 15.17 11.86
CA THR A 302 -1.91 15.97 11.66
C THR A 302 -1.67 16.14 10.16
N GLN A 303 -0.78 17.04 9.75
CA GLN A 303 -0.54 17.28 8.33
C GLN A 303 0.24 16.11 7.71
N GLY A 304 -0.39 15.34 6.82
CA GLY A 304 0.16 14.14 6.18
C GLY A 304 0.04 12.86 7.02
N GLY A 305 -0.93 12.77 7.93
CA GLY A 305 -1.22 11.56 8.70
C GLY A 305 -1.89 11.82 10.04
N TYR A 306 -1.97 10.82 10.92
CA TYR A 306 -2.65 10.93 12.22
C TYR A 306 -1.77 10.50 13.39
N SER A 307 -2.17 10.92 14.59
CA SER A 307 -1.59 10.45 15.85
C SER A 307 -2.67 9.89 16.76
N CYS A 308 -2.40 8.72 17.36
CA CYS A 308 -3.22 8.16 18.42
C CYS A 308 -2.62 8.49 19.79
N SER A 309 -3.48 8.69 20.79
CA SER A 309 -3.08 8.90 22.18
C SER A 309 -4.08 8.29 23.15
N CYS A 310 -3.63 7.92 24.34
CA CYS A 310 -4.47 7.31 25.37
C CYS A 310 -4.87 8.34 26.44
N PRO A 311 -6.13 8.36 26.91
CA PRO A 311 -6.56 9.18 28.04
C PRO A 311 -5.71 8.98 29.29
N ASP A 312 -5.61 10.00 30.15
CA ASP A 312 -4.71 10.05 31.33
C ASP A 312 -4.78 8.83 32.26
N ASP A 313 -5.94 8.17 32.35
CA ASP A 313 -6.14 6.96 33.15
C ASP A 313 -5.70 5.66 32.46
N SER A 314 -4.95 5.76 31.36
CA SER A 314 -4.47 4.64 30.55
C SER A 314 -3.05 4.86 29.97
N TYR A 315 -2.53 3.86 29.24
CA TYR A 315 -1.22 3.89 28.57
C TYR A 315 -1.19 2.93 27.38
N GLY A 316 -0.24 3.15 26.46
CA GLY A 316 -0.07 2.42 25.20
C GLY A 316 0.04 3.38 24.01
N ASP A 317 0.13 2.86 22.78
CA ASP A 317 0.19 3.67 21.55
C ASP A 317 -1.18 4.20 21.08
N GLY A 318 -2.27 3.70 21.65
CA GLY A 318 -3.63 4.12 21.32
C GLY A 318 -4.14 3.73 19.95
N THR A 319 -3.39 2.99 19.14
CA THR A 319 -3.79 2.51 17.80
C THR A 319 -4.73 1.29 17.89
N LYS A 320 -5.39 0.92 16.78
CA LYS A 320 -6.17 -0.33 16.70
C LYS A 320 -5.34 -1.59 16.47
N GLU A 321 -4.16 -1.46 15.85
CA GLU A 321 -3.34 -2.58 15.37
C GLU A 321 -2.12 -2.85 16.27
N GLY A 322 -1.69 -1.86 17.06
CA GLY A 322 -0.67 -1.99 18.10
C GLY A 322 -1.23 -2.33 19.48
N THR A 323 -0.60 -1.77 20.52
CA THR A 323 -0.93 -2.01 21.93
C THR A 323 -2.23 -1.34 22.40
N GLY A 324 -2.72 -0.33 21.68
CA GLY A 324 -3.97 0.37 22.02
C GLY A 324 -3.87 1.11 23.35
N CYS A 325 -4.94 1.08 24.16
CA CYS A 325 -4.96 1.72 25.48
C CYS A 325 -5.31 0.74 26.60
N THR A 326 -4.37 0.52 27.52
CA THR A 326 -4.55 -0.27 28.74
C THR A 326 -4.80 0.65 29.94
N LYS A 327 -5.86 0.39 30.72
CA LYS A 327 -6.18 1.18 31.93
C LYS A 327 -5.07 1.07 32.98
N ARG A 328 -4.68 2.21 33.57
CA ARG A 328 -3.80 2.28 34.74
C ARG A 328 -4.58 1.85 35.98
N ASN A 329 -4.29 0.67 36.52
CA ASN A 329 -4.91 0.18 37.75
C ASN A 329 -4.54 1.05 38.95
N LYS A 330 -5.37 2.07 39.26
CA LYS A 330 -5.28 2.89 40.49
C LYS A 330 -5.47 2.09 41.78
N LYS A 331 -5.85 0.81 41.68
CA LYS A 331 -5.76 -0.18 42.76
C LYS A 331 -4.70 -1.21 42.39
N ILE A 332 -3.56 -1.17 43.09
CA ILE A 332 -2.84 -2.41 43.40
C ILE A 332 -3.81 -3.18 44.31
N PRO A 333 -4.27 -4.40 43.96
CA PRO A 333 -5.12 -5.18 44.82
C PRO A 333 -4.23 -5.85 45.89
N VAL A 334 -3.77 -5.06 46.88
CA VAL A 334 -2.91 -5.56 47.98
C VAL A 334 -3.59 -6.70 48.75
N ILE A 335 -4.93 -6.70 48.76
CA ILE A 335 -5.79 -7.76 49.30
C ILE A 335 -5.65 -9.08 48.53
N GLN A 336 -5.21 -9.07 47.26
CA GLN A 336 -4.93 -10.30 46.49
C GLN A 336 -3.53 -10.87 46.77
N LEU A 337 -2.75 -10.20 47.63
CA LEU A 337 -1.52 -10.71 48.23
C LEU A 337 -1.78 -11.36 49.61
N THR A 338 -3.04 -11.74 49.90
CA THR A 338 -3.35 -12.71 50.96
C THR A 338 -2.74 -14.06 50.61
N LEU A 339 -1.51 -14.28 51.09
CA LEU A 339 -0.92 -15.61 51.22
C LEU A 339 -1.90 -16.50 52.00
N ALA A 340 -2.54 -17.44 51.32
CA ALA A 340 -3.70 -18.17 51.84
C ALA A 340 -3.43 -19.05 53.08
N GLY A 341 -2.18 -19.18 53.51
CA GLY A 341 -1.81 -19.79 54.80
C GLY A 341 -1.86 -18.84 56.01
N ILE A 342 -1.54 -17.54 55.84
CA ILE A 342 -1.28 -16.63 56.99
C ILE A 342 -2.54 -16.36 57.82
N VAL A 343 -3.73 -16.39 57.20
CA VAL A 343 -5.01 -16.13 57.89
C VAL A 343 -5.33 -17.16 58.97
N ASN A 344 -4.68 -18.34 58.95
CA ASN A 344 -4.84 -19.38 59.96
C ASN A 344 -3.85 -19.28 61.14
N GLU A 345 -2.82 -18.41 61.05
CA GLU A 345 -1.73 -18.33 62.04
C GLU A 345 -1.59 -16.95 62.70
N GLY A 346 -2.15 -15.88 62.12
CA GLY A 346 -2.10 -14.52 62.67
C GLY A 346 -3.48 -13.93 62.99
N LYS A 347 -3.56 -13.05 64.01
CA LYS A 347 -4.77 -12.26 64.27
C LYS A 347 -5.09 -11.40 63.06
N THR A 348 -6.36 -11.38 62.64
CA THR A 348 -6.82 -10.66 61.44
C THR A 348 -6.44 -9.18 61.42
N GLU A 349 -6.40 -8.55 62.61
CA GLU A 349 -5.98 -7.15 62.81
C GLU A 349 -4.51 -6.91 62.47
N GLN A 350 -3.60 -7.81 62.87
CA GLN A 350 -2.16 -7.72 62.53
C GLN A 350 -1.94 -7.93 61.03
N VAL A 351 -2.65 -8.91 60.43
CA VAL A 351 -2.60 -9.15 58.98
C VAL A 351 -3.08 -7.92 58.19
N HIS A 352 -4.17 -7.29 58.64
CA HIS A 352 -4.67 -6.05 58.02
C HIS A 352 -3.70 -4.88 58.18
N ALA A 353 -3.06 -4.71 59.35
CA ALA A 353 -2.09 -3.64 59.58
C ALA A 353 -0.83 -3.81 58.72
N VAL A 354 -0.29 -5.03 58.61
CA VAL A 354 0.85 -5.33 57.71
C VAL A 354 0.48 -5.09 56.24
N ALA A 355 -0.74 -5.43 55.82
CA ALA A 355 -1.23 -5.16 54.46
C ALA A 355 -1.32 -3.65 54.15
N GLU A 356 -1.84 -2.83 55.07
CA GLU A 356 -1.91 -1.37 54.91
C GLU A 356 -0.53 -0.67 55.01
N LEU A 357 0.45 -1.27 55.70
CA LEU A 357 1.85 -0.85 55.63
C LEU A 357 2.47 -1.20 54.27
N ALA A 358 2.33 -2.45 53.80
CA ALA A 358 2.83 -2.87 52.49
C ALA A 358 2.25 -2.04 51.33
N LYS A 359 0.97 -1.69 51.42
CA LYS A 359 0.26 -0.79 50.49
C LYS A 359 0.90 0.60 50.39
N ARG A 360 1.37 1.17 51.52
CA ARG A 360 2.11 2.44 51.54
C ARG A 360 3.52 2.29 50.96
N CYS A 361 4.23 1.21 51.28
CA CYS A 361 5.54 0.91 50.70
C CYS A 361 5.49 0.76 49.16
N LEU A 362 4.40 0.23 48.63
CA LEU A 362 4.18 -0.01 47.19
C LEU A 362 3.56 1.18 46.43
N ASN A 363 3.51 2.38 47.02
CA ASN A 363 2.96 3.56 46.32
C ASN A 363 3.77 3.88 45.04
N PHE A 364 3.09 4.24 43.96
CA PHE A 364 3.74 4.58 42.68
C PHE A 364 4.56 5.87 42.78
N LYS A 365 4.11 6.86 43.57
CA LYS A 365 4.91 8.05 43.89
C LYS A 365 5.96 7.72 44.95
N GLY A 366 7.22 8.09 44.70
CA GLY A 366 8.31 7.87 45.66
C GLY A 366 8.18 8.70 46.95
N GLU A 367 7.70 9.93 46.83
CA GLU A 367 7.52 10.89 47.94
C GLU A 367 6.43 10.49 48.95
N GLU A 368 5.47 9.65 48.54
CA GLU A 368 4.38 9.16 49.38
C GLU A 368 4.67 7.78 50.01
N ARG A 369 5.90 7.29 49.91
CA ARG A 369 6.34 6.04 50.57
C ARG A 369 6.92 6.35 51.95
N PRO A 370 6.62 5.54 52.98
CA PRO A 370 7.32 5.63 54.26
C PRO A 370 8.80 5.27 54.09
N SER A 371 9.66 5.89 54.88
CA SER A 371 11.07 5.50 54.96
C SER A 371 11.21 4.11 55.59
N MET A 372 12.28 3.38 55.26
CA MET A 372 12.55 2.07 55.87
C MET A 372 12.67 2.13 57.40
N LYS A 373 12.96 3.30 57.98
CA LYS A 373 12.99 3.52 59.43
C LYS A 373 11.58 3.55 60.05
N GLU A 374 10.61 4.15 59.37
CA GLU A 374 9.20 4.15 59.78
C GLU A 374 8.58 2.76 59.58
N VAL A 375 8.88 2.11 58.45
CA VAL A 375 8.46 0.72 58.19
C VAL A 375 8.97 -0.24 59.27
N ALA A 376 10.24 -0.11 59.70
CA ALA A 376 10.78 -0.90 60.78
C ALA A 376 10.07 -0.63 62.13
N ALA A 377 9.86 0.64 62.49
CA ALA A 377 9.20 1.02 63.74
C ALA A 377 7.74 0.53 63.82
N GLU A 378 6.99 0.60 62.71
CA GLU A 378 5.63 0.06 62.65
C GLU A 378 5.60 -1.47 62.76
N LEU A 379 6.52 -2.18 62.10
CA LEU A 379 6.63 -3.65 62.22
C LEU A 379 7.04 -4.10 63.62
N GLU A 380 7.92 -3.37 64.30
CA GLU A 380 8.26 -3.63 65.71
C GLU A 380 7.06 -3.39 66.64
N GLY A 381 6.26 -2.34 66.40
CA GLY A 381 5.01 -2.10 67.12
C GLY A 381 4.01 -3.25 66.97
N LEU A 382 3.80 -3.74 65.75
CA LEU A 382 2.91 -4.88 65.47
C LEU A 382 3.38 -6.21 66.09
N ARG A 383 4.68 -6.35 66.34
CA ARG A 383 5.32 -7.49 67.03
C ARG A 383 5.21 -7.42 68.56
N GLY A 384 4.79 -6.28 69.14
CA GLY A 384 4.72 -6.09 70.59
C GLY A 384 3.63 -6.88 71.32
N PHE A 385 2.62 -7.39 70.60
CA PHE A 385 1.36 -7.89 71.18
C PHE A 385 1.41 -9.24 71.92
N GLU A 386 2.55 -9.94 71.95
CA GLU A 386 2.64 -11.31 72.50
C GLU A 386 3.26 -11.41 73.91
N LYS A 387 3.82 -10.33 74.47
CA LYS A 387 4.62 -10.38 75.71
C LYS A 387 3.87 -10.24 77.04
N HIS A 388 2.55 -10.39 77.06
CA HIS A 388 1.73 -10.35 78.27
C HIS A 388 0.96 -11.66 78.56
N ALA A 389 1.62 -12.80 78.36
CA ALA A 389 1.21 -14.08 78.92
C ALA A 389 2.44 -14.91 79.36
N SER A 390 2.28 -15.72 80.42
CA SER A 390 3.25 -16.70 80.95
C SER A 390 4.47 -16.16 81.71
N VAL A 391 4.34 -16.04 83.04
CA VAL A 391 5.45 -16.08 84.00
C VAL A 391 5.13 -17.14 85.06
N GLN A 392 5.93 -18.22 85.17
CA GLN A 392 6.33 -18.90 86.43
C GLN A 392 7.07 -20.23 86.18
N LYS A 393 7.85 -20.64 87.19
CA LYS A 393 8.81 -21.78 87.29
C LYS A 393 10.19 -21.46 86.67
N VAL A 394 11.32 -21.39 87.41
CA VAL A 394 11.90 -22.21 88.51
C VAL A 394 12.38 -23.56 87.96
N ASN A 395 13.69 -23.89 87.92
CA ASN A 395 14.89 -23.14 88.36
C ASN A 395 16.10 -23.27 87.37
N GLU A 396 17.41 -23.46 87.63
CA GLU A 396 18.26 -23.89 88.79
C GLU A 396 19.74 -23.40 88.62
N GLU A 397 20.70 -23.98 89.35
CA GLU A 397 22.17 -23.74 89.45
C GLU A 397 23.02 -24.50 88.39
N SER A 398 24.35 -24.32 88.15
CA SER A 398 25.34 -23.25 88.45
C SER A 398 26.68 -23.38 87.64
N ARG A 399 27.17 -22.25 87.11
CA ARG A 399 28.59 -21.75 86.99
C ARG A 399 29.81 -22.72 86.82
N THR A 400 30.42 -22.72 85.62
CA THR A 400 31.90 -22.78 85.31
C THR A 400 32.16 -22.70 83.78
N ARG A 401 33.36 -22.43 83.21
CA ARG A 401 34.50 -21.51 83.51
C ARG A 401 35.62 -21.68 82.42
N GLU A 402 36.11 -20.57 81.80
CA GLU A 402 37.32 -20.50 80.89
C GLU A 402 37.29 -21.37 79.60
N SER A 403 38.03 -21.13 78.48
CA SER A 403 38.79 -19.96 77.95
C SER A 403 39.22 -20.17 76.46
N GLU A 404 39.37 -19.09 75.68
CA GLU A 404 40.24 -18.96 74.46
C GLU A 404 39.95 -19.82 73.19
N SER A 405 40.43 -19.55 71.96
CA SER A 405 40.97 -18.38 71.20
C SER A 405 40.89 -18.73 69.66
N VAL A 406 41.40 -18.06 68.60
CA VAL A 406 42.29 -16.89 68.33
C VAL A 406 42.04 -16.34 66.89
N ASP A 407 42.72 -15.27 66.46
CA ASP A 407 42.64 -14.59 65.13
C ASP A 407 43.39 -15.33 63.95
N LEU A 408 43.71 -14.78 62.74
CA LEU A 408 44.57 -13.61 62.45
C LEU A 408 44.70 -13.18 60.94
N TYR A 409 44.29 -11.94 60.58
CA TYR A 409 44.87 -10.97 59.58
C TYR A 409 44.98 -11.39 58.06
N ALA A 410 45.38 -10.58 57.05
CA ALA A 410 46.02 -9.24 56.94
C ALA A 410 45.67 -8.43 55.65
N ILE A 411 46.18 -7.19 55.50
CA ILE A 411 46.16 -6.31 54.29
C ILE A 411 47.60 -5.80 54.00
N PRO A 412 47.94 -5.32 52.79
CA PRO A 412 48.62 -4.01 52.66
C PRO A 412 48.19 -3.16 51.41
N SER A 413 48.68 -1.90 51.32
CA SER A 413 48.14 -0.83 50.43
C SER A 413 49.20 0.08 49.77
N GLY A 414 48.84 0.80 48.68
CA GLY A 414 49.44 2.09 48.26
C GLY A 414 49.76 2.27 46.76
N VAL A 415 50.05 3.47 46.22
CA VAL A 415 49.93 4.87 46.72
C VAL A 415 50.21 5.91 45.58
N TYR A 416 49.64 7.14 45.64
CA TYR A 416 49.90 8.37 44.80
C TYR A 416 49.62 8.32 43.26
N SER A 417 49.41 9.43 42.51
CA SER A 417 49.26 10.90 42.78
C SER A 417 48.37 11.62 41.70
N VAL A 418 48.26 12.95 41.76
CA VAL A 418 47.26 13.84 41.09
C VAL A 418 47.78 14.55 39.83
N ASP A 419 46.90 14.80 38.83
CA ASP A 419 46.86 16.08 38.06
C ASP A 419 45.48 16.33 37.39
N SER A 420 45.27 17.51 36.78
CA SER A 420 44.01 17.94 36.15
C SER A 420 44.19 18.76 34.85
N SER A 421 43.29 18.61 33.87
CA SER A 421 42.95 19.64 32.87
C SER A 421 41.65 19.31 32.11
N SER A 422 41.21 20.21 31.23
CA SER A 422 39.86 20.27 30.65
C SER A 422 39.74 19.68 29.23
N GLY A 423 38.51 19.31 28.84
CA GLY A 423 38.18 18.95 27.46
C GLY A 423 36.68 18.68 27.25
N GLN A 424 36.01 19.50 26.44
CA GLN A 424 34.68 19.20 25.89
C GLN A 424 34.85 18.35 24.62
N TYR A 425 33.95 17.39 24.33
CA TYR A 425 33.09 17.43 23.13
C TYR A 425 32.08 16.26 23.01
N SER A 426 30.99 16.57 22.28
CA SER A 426 30.02 15.69 21.57
C SER A 426 29.61 14.30 22.11
N LEU A 427 28.29 14.15 22.30
CA LEU A 427 27.60 12.87 22.12
C LEU A 427 27.56 12.50 20.63
N GLU A 428 28.47 11.66 20.11
CA GLU A 428 28.19 10.95 18.85
C GLU A 428 29.03 9.68 18.58
N LYS A 429 29.26 8.81 19.59
CA LYS A 429 29.86 7.48 19.30
C LYS A 429 29.59 6.35 20.30
N LYS A 430 28.37 5.80 20.28
CA LYS A 430 28.11 4.34 20.37
C LYS A 430 26.62 3.98 20.22
N MET A 431 26.24 3.61 19.00
CA MET A 431 25.22 2.58 18.80
C MET A 431 25.92 1.23 18.62
N MET A 432 25.30 0.18 19.15
CA MET A 432 25.56 -1.26 18.96
C MET A 432 26.80 -1.92 19.61
N ARG A 433 26.55 -3.17 20.06
CA ARG A 433 27.44 -4.18 20.70
C ARG A 433 27.94 -3.80 22.12
N SER A 434 27.89 -4.68 23.13
CA SER A 434 27.53 -6.12 23.22
C SER A 434 26.73 -6.32 24.53
N MET A 435 25.64 -7.10 24.61
CA MET A 435 25.59 -8.57 24.77
C MET A 435 26.62 -9.17 25.76
N ASN A 436 26.14 -10.06 26.63
CA ASN A 436 26.76 -10.45 27.89
C ASN A 436 28.09 -11.25 27.80
N ALA A 437 28.74 -11.30 28.96
CA ALA A 437 30.03 -11.94 29.28
C ALA A 437 30.13 -13.45 28.95
N PRO A 438 31.35 -14.01 28.87
CA PRO A 438 31.58 -15.41 28.54
C PRO A 438 31.44 -16.36 29.74
N ARG A 439 30.54 -17.35 29.63
CA ARG A 439 30.81 -18.77 29.90
C ARG A 439 29.63 -19.65 29.48
#